data_AF-A0A969RRB1-F1
#
_entry.id   AF-A0A969RRB1-F1
#
_cell.length_a   1.000
_cell.length_b   1.000
_cell.length_c   1.000
_cell.angle_alpha   90.00
_cell.angle_beta   90.00
_cell.angle_gamma   90.00
#
_symmetry.space_group_name_H-M   'P 1'
#
loop_
_entity.id
_entity.type
_entity.pdbx_description
1 polymer ?
#
loop_
_entity_poly.entity_id
_entity_poly.type
_entity_poly.pdbx_seq_one_letter_code
_entity_poly.pdbx_strand_id
1 'polypeptide(L)'
;PCLFNNVLSLLRLEGLNPYLGNLHRSERRETHLAFDLMEEFRSPVVDTLVLKLLNQKVLKLEYFKAADQQGGVYLQEDARRLFLKHFEERLSSSVAHPDAVKSVPYRRAIQLQIRRYKQCLLGEGAYRAFRRVT
;
A
#
# COMPACT_ATOMS: atom_id res chain seq x y z
N PRO A 1 1.50 1.48 8.32
CA PRO A 1 1.26 2.94 8.25
C PRO A 1 1.46 3.54 6.85
N CYS A 2 2.62 3.35 6.22
CA CYS A 2 2.98 4.06 4.98
C CYS A 2 2.01 3.78 3.82
N LEU A 3 1.79 2.51 3.46
CA LEU A 3 0.86 2.15 2.38
C LEU A 3 -0.57 2.56 2.71
N PHE A 4 -1.02 2.28 3.94
CA PHE A 4 -2.37 2.61 4.40
C PHE A 4 -2.68 4.11 4.26
N ASN A 5 -1.78 4.99 4.71
CA ASN A 5 -1.97 6.43 4.62
C ASN A 5 -2.07 6.91 3.16
N ASN A 6 -1.33 6.27 2.24
CA ASN A 6 -1.41 6.57 0.81
C ASN A 6 -2.76 6.16 0.23
N VAL A 7 -3.23 4.94 0.53
CA VAL A 7 -4.55 4.45 0.08
C VAL A 7 -5.66 5.31 0.65
N LEU A 8 -5.65 5.61 1.96
CA LEU A 8 -6.64 6.46 2.62
C LEU A 8 -6.70 7.86 2.00
N SER A 9 -5.55 8.47 1.71
CA SER A 9 -5.49 9.79 1.07
C SER A 9 -6.08 9.77 -0.34
N LEU A 10 -5.71 8.77 -1.15
CA LEU A 10 -6.25 8.63 -2.50
C LEU A 10 -7.75 8.31 -2.51
N LEU A 11 -8.21 7.50 -1.56
CA LEU A 11 -9.63 7.16 -1.38
C LEU A 11 -10.45 8.42 -1.09
N ARG A 12 -9.97 9.27 -0.18
CA ARG A 12 -10.60 10.57 0.12
C ARG A 12 -10.59 11.50 -1.08
N LEU A 13 -9.48 11.55 -1.83
CA LEU A 13 -9.38 12.35 -3.06
C LEU A 13 -10.40 11.92 -4.12
N GLU A 14 -10.74 10.64 -4.21
CA GLU A 14 -11.75 10.13 -5.14
C GLU A 14 -13.19 10.26 -4.60
N GLY A 15 -13.38 10.81 -3.40
CA GLY A 15 -14.68 11.11 -2.80
C GLY A 15 -15.37 9.92 -2.15
N LEU A 16 -14.67 8.83 -1.85
CA LEU A 16 -15.24 7.67 -1.19
C LEU A 16 -15.25 7.84 0.34
N ASN A 17 -16.24 7.23 1.01
CA ASN A 17 -16.29 7.18 2.47
C ASN A 17 -15.39 6.03 2.97
N PRO A 18 -14.31 6.30 3.72
CA PRO A 18 -13.34 5.28 4.12
C PRO A 18 -13.85 4.30 5.18
N TYR A 19 -14.95 4.61 5.87
CA TYR A 19 -15.49 3.76 6.95
C TYR A 19 -16.33 2.58 6.45
N LEU A 20 -16.66 2.55 5.15
CA LEU A 20 -17.51 1.53 4.53
C LEU A 20 -16.66 0.46 3.84
N GLY A 21 -16.11 -0.45 4.62
CA GLY A 21 -15.40 -1.64 4.11
C GLY A 21 -16.35 -2.79 3.74
N ASN A 22 -15.87 -3.67 2.88
CA ASN A 22 -16.50 -4.91 2.43
C ASN A 22 -15.93 -6.15 3.12
N LEU A 23 -14.61 -6.22 3.33
CA LEU A 23 -13.92 -7.41 3.87
C LEU A 23 -13.60 -7.24 5.35
N HIS A 24 -12.92 -6.14 5.70
CA HIS A 24 -12.61 -5.86 7.10
C HIS A 24 -13.85 -5.40 7.85
N ARG A 25 -14.17 -6.10 8.95
CA ARG A 25 -15.24 -5.73 9.87
C ARG A 25 -14.71 -5.75 11.30
N SER A 26 -14.82 -4.61 11.98
CA SER A 26 -14.53 -4.46 13.42
C SER A 26 -15.58 -3.56 14.04
N GLU A 27 -15.84 -3.74 15.34
CA GLU A 27 -16.73 -2.87 16.13
C GLU A 27 -16.20 -1.43 16.25
N ARG A 28 -14.92 -1.21 15.93
CA ARG A 28 -14.29 0.12 15.93
C ARG A 28 -14.55 0.87 14.62
N ARG A 29 -14.75 2.19 14.72
CA ARG A 29 -14.87 3.14 13.60
C ARG A 29 -13.54 3.32 12.87
N GLU A 30 -13.00 2.23 12.33
CA GLU A 30 -11.77 2.23 11.57
C GLU A 30 -12.07 2.44 10.08
N THR A 31 -11.07 2.87 9.34
CA THR A 31 -11.20 3.18 7.91
C THR A 31 -11.05 1.91 7.08
N HIS A 32 -12.00 0.98 7.27
CA HIS A 32 -12.01 -0.39 6.75
C HIS A 32 -11.79 -0.47 5.24
N LEU A 33 -12.35 0.46 4.46
CA LEU A 33 -12.19 0.44 3.01
C LEU A 33 -10.73 0.70 2.58
N ALA A 34 -9.96 1.46 3.36
CA ALA A 34 -8.55 1.64 3.08
C ALA A 34 -7.74 0.37 3.34
N PHE A 35 -8.14 -0.45 4.33
CA PHE A 35 -7.56 -1.78 4.53
C PHE A 35 -7.95 -2.73 3.39
N ASP A 36 -9.21 -2.75 2.96
CA ASP A 36 -9.63 -3.61 1.86
C ASP A 36 -8.85 -3.32 0.57
N LEU A 37 -8.77 -2.05 0.17
CA LEU A 37 -8.12 -1.65 -1.07
C LEU A 37 -6.59 -1.70 -1.00
N MET A 38 -5.99 -1.73 0.21
CA MET A 38 -4.54 -1.86 0.33
C MET A 38 -4.05 -3.30 0.16
N GLU A 39 -4.89 -4.30 0.39
CA GLU A 39 -4.49 -5.72 0.33
C GLU A 39 -3.91 -6.09 -1.04
N GLU A 40 -4.50 -5.58 -2.12
CA GLU A 40 -4.05 -5.81 -3.50
C GLU A 40 -2.63 -5.29 -3.77
N PHE A 41 -2.18 -4.31 -2.98
CA PHE A 41 -0.88 -3.66 -3.15
C PHE A 41 0.14 -4.06 -2.08
N ARG A 42 -0.27 -4.81 -1.05
CA ARG A 42 0.59 -5.18 0.08
C ARG A 42 1.80 -5.99 -0.38
N SER A 43 1.55 -7.08 -1.12
CA SER A 43 2.60 -7.92 -1.67
C SER A 43 3.48 -7.22 -2.73
N PRO A 44 2.92 -6.60 -3.79
CA PRO A 44 3.76 -6.00 -4.83
C PRO A 44 4.49 -4.72 -4.38
N VAL A 45 3.98 -3.98 -3.39
CA VAL A 45 4.64 -2.75 -2.90
C VAL A 45 5.49 -3.03 -1.68
N VAL A 46 4.92 -3.58 -0.60
CA VAL A 46 5.58 -3.67 0.70
C VAL A 46 6.44 -4.93 0.80
N ASP A 47 5.87 -6.11 0.60
CA ASP A 47 6.59 -7.36 0.84
C ASP A 47 7.78 -7.50 -0.12
N THR A 48 7.57 -7.18 -1.40
CA THR A 48 8.63 -7.16 -2.41
C THR A 48 9.74 -6.15 -2.06
N LEU A 49 9.38 -4.98 -1.53
CA LEU A 49 10.35 -3.98 -1.12
C LEU A 49 11.18 -4.47 0.07
N VAL A 50 10.54 -4.99 1.12
CA VAL A 50 11.23 -5.49 2.31
C VAL A 50 12.21 -6.59 1.93
N LEU A 51 11.78 -7.57 1.13
CA LEU A 51 12.66 -8.63 0.64
C LEU A 51 13.84 -8.07 -0.17
N LYS A 52 13.60 -7.09 -1.04
CA LYS A 52 14.66 -6.42 -1.80
C LYS A 52 15.68 -5.76 -0.87
N LEU A 53 15.24 -4.99 0.12
CA LEU A 53 16.13 -4.26 1.03
C LEU A 53 16.99 -5.21 1.88
N LEU A 54 16.43 -6.35 2.29
CA LEU A 54 17.16 -7.39 3.03
C LEU A 54 18.17 -8.11 2.12
N ASN A 55 17.73 -8.57 0.93
CA ASN A 55 18.58 -9.29 -0.01
C ASN A 55 19.76 -8.44 -0.50
N GLN A 56 19.56 -7.14 -0.67
CA GLN A 56 20.59 -6.20 -1.09
C GLN A 56 21.42 -5.66 0.09
N LYS A 57 21.18 -6.14 1.32
CA LYS A 57 21.84 -5.69 2.56
C LYS A 57 21.77 -4.17 2.78
N VAL A 58 20.71 -3.54 2.25
CA VAL A 58 20.41 -2.11 2.47
C VAL A 58 19.94 -1.91 3.91
N LEU A 59 19.10 -2.83 4.41
CA LEU A 59 18.80 -2.95 5.83
C LEU A 59 19.51 -4.19 6.39
N LYS A 60 20.12 -4.02 7.57
CA LYS A 60 20.93 -5.01 8.29
C LYS A 60 20.51 -5.05 9.75
N LEU A 61 20.97 -6.07 10.49
CA LEU A 61 20.64 -6.24 11.91
C LEU A 61 20.97 -5.00 12.76
N GLU A 62 22.08 -4.32 12.47
CA GLU A 62 22.50 -3.10 13.17
C GLU A 62 21.50 -1.94 13.07
N TYR A 63 20.61 -1.94 12.08
CA TYR A 63 19.58 -0.92 11.90
C TYR A 63 18.33 -1.13 12.77
N PHE A 64 18.32 -2.17 13.60
CA PHE A 64 17.24 -2.47 14.54
C PHE A 64 17.73 -2.27 15.97
N LYS A 65 16.88 -1.67 16.80
CA LYS A 65 17.09 -1.63 18.25
C LYS A 65 16.92 -3.04 18.81
N ALA A 66 17.68 -3.35 19.85
CA ALA A 66 17.41 -4.54 20.66
C ALA A 66 15.97 -4.51 21.17
N ALA A 67 15.42 -5.70 21.42
CA ALA A 67 14.07 -5.83 21.96
C ALA A 67 13.93 -5.02 23.26
N ASP A 68 12.86 -4.24 23.38
CA ASP A 68 12.56 -3.54 24.62
C ASP A 68 12.06 -4.50 25.72
N GLN A 69 11.71 -3.96 26.88
CA GLN A 69 11.22 -4.75 28.02
C GLN A 69 9.92 -5.52 27.72
N GLN A 70 9.21 -5.17 26.65
CA GLN A 70 7.97 -5.79 26.21
C GLN A 70 8.19 -6.71 24.99
N GLY A 71 9.44 -6.88 24.55
CA GLY A 71 9.81 -7.71 23.39
C GLY A 71 9.69 -6.98 22.04
N GLY A 72 9.40 -5.68 22.02
CA GLY A 72 9.25 -4.90 20.80
C GLY A 72 10.59 -4.61 20.11
N VAL A 73 10.68 -4.90 18.80
CA VAL A 73 11.85 -4.59 17.97
C VAL A 73 11.50 -3.44 17.02
N TYR A 74 12.33 -2.40 17.01
CA TYR A 74 12.06 -1.16 16.29
C TYR A 74 13.23 -0.77 15.39
N LEU A 75 12.92 -0.20 14.22
CA LEU A 75 13.91 0.43 13.36
C LEU A 75 14.53 1.67 14.05
N GLN A 76 15.85 1.83 13.89
CA GLN A 76 16.55 3.06 14.23
C GLN A 76 16.11 4.23 13.33
N GLU A 77 16.43 5.46 13.70
CA GLU A 77 15.93 6.64 12.99
C GLU A 77 16.45 6.76 11.56
N ASP A 78 17.75 6.55 11.38
CA ASP A 78 18.42 6.45 10.09
C ASP A 78 17.82 5.34 9.21
N ALA A 79 17.56 4.18 9.80
CA ALA A 79 16.91 3.05 9.13
C ALA A 79 15.48 3.38 8.66
N ARG A 80 14.70 4.11 9.49
CA ARG A 80 13.37 4.58 9.12
C ARG A 80 13.43 5.53 7.93
N ARG A 81 14.37 6.49 7.93
CA ARG A 81 14.55 7.43 6.81
C ARG A 81 14.95 6.70 5.53
N LEU A 82 15.86 5.72 5.63
CA LEU A 82 16.29 4.89 4.51
C LEU A 82 15.13 4.05 3.94
N PHE A 83 14.34 3.41 4.81
CA PHE A 83 13.15 2.67 4.39
C PHE A 83 12.13 3.58 3.68
N LEU A 84 11.85 4.76 4.24
CA LEU A 84 10.90 5.72 3.65
C LEU A 84 11.34 6.19 2.26
N LYS A 85 12.65 6.44 2.07
CA LYS A 85 13.21 6.78 0.76
C LYS A 85 12.91 5.69 -0.27
N HIS A 86 13.26 4.44 0.04
CA HIS A 86 13.01 3.33 -0.89
C HIS A 86 11.53 2.99 -1.07
N PHE A 87 10.69 3.26 -0.04
CA PHE A 87 9.25 3.15 -0.15
C PHE A 87 8.67 4.17 -1.14
N GLU A 88 9.13 5.42 -1.10
CA GLU A 88 8.72 6.45 -2.05
C GLU A 88 9.19 6.14 -3.48
N GLU A 89 10.43 5.66 -3.63
CA GLU A 89 10.95 5.15 -4.91
C GLU A 89 10.09 3.99 -5.43
N ARG A 90 9.65 3.08 -4.56
CA ARG A 90 8.76 1.98 -4.94
C ARG A 90 7.40 2.48 -5.41
N LEU A 91 6.79 3.44 -4.72
CA LEU A 91 5.53 4.04 -5.13
C LEU A 91 5.63 4.82 -6.46
N SER A 92 6.82 5.37 -6.74
CA SER A 92 7.13 6.07 -7.99
C SER A 92 7.48 5.12 -9.15
N SER A 93 7.84 3.87 -8.87
CA SER A 93 8.18 2.88 -9.89
C SER A 93 6.96 2.47 -10.73
N SER A 94 7.19 2.25 -12.03
CA SER A 94 6.15 1.97 -13.01
C SER A 94 5.63 0.53 -12.93
N VAL A 95 4.32 0.37 -13.14
CA VAL A 95 3.61 -0.90 -13.23
C VAL A 95 2.50 -0.81 -14.28
N ALA A 96 2.22 -1.91 -14.98
CA ALA A 96 1.09 -1.99 -15.89
C ALA A 96 -0.22 -2.01 -15.11
N HIS A 97 -1.25 -1.33 -15.61
CA HIS A 97 -2.60 -1.34 -15.06
C HIS A 97 -3.61 -1.46 -16.21
N PRO A 98 -4.66 -2.29 -16.14
CA PRO A 98 -5.55 -2.48 -17.30
C PRO A 98 -6.32 -1.22 -17.71
N ASP A 99 -6.55 -0.28 -16.78
CA ASP A 99 -7.18 1.01 -17.06
C ASP A 99 -6.20 2.10 -17.56
N ALA A 100 -4.97 1.73 -17.93
CA ALA A 100 -3.97 2.65 -18.45
C ALA A 100 -3.32 2.12 -19.73
N VAL A 101 -3.14 3.00 -20.72
CA VAL A 101 -2.50 2.66 -22.01
C VAL A 101 -1.01 2.37 -21.88
N LYS A 102 -0.33 3.03 -20.93
CA LYS A 102 1.09 2.87 -20.63
C LYS A 102 1.27 2.53 -19.15
N SER A 103 2.41 1.97 -18.79
CA SER A 103 2.76 1.75 -17.39
C SER A 103 2.72 3.07 -16.61
N VAL A 104 2.19 3.01 -15.40
CA VAL A 104 2.01 4.16 -14.49
C VAL A 104 2.70 3.89 -13.16
N PRO A 105 3.06 4.92 -12.38
CA PRO A 105 3.58 4.71 -11.03
C PRO A 105 2.61 3.90 -10.17
N TYR A 106 3.12 3.09 -9.22
CA TYR A 106 2.27 2.34 -8.27
C TYR A 106 1.25 3.24 -7.56
N ARG A 107 1.64 4.46 -7.18
CA ARG A 107 0.71 5.45 -6.59
C ARG A 107 -0.50 5.72 -7.50
N ARG A 108 -0.27 5.83 -8.81
CA ARG A 108 -1.33 6.02 -9.80
C ARG A 108 -2.13 4.73 -10.03
N ALA A 109 -1.50 3.56 -10.03
CA ALA A 109 -2.18 2.27 -10.10
C ALA A 109 -3.16 2.07 -8.93
N ILE A 110 -2.76 2.44 -7.70
CA ILE A 110 -3.63 2.43 -6.51
C ILE A 110 -4.84 3.34 -6.74
N GLN A 111 -4.62 4.56 -7.24
CA GLN A 111 -5.71 5.50 -7.54
C GLN A 111 -6.67 4.96 -8.61
N LEU A 112 -6.16 4.32 -9.66
CA LEU A 112 -6.99 3.68 -10.68
C LEU A 112 -7.85 2.55 -10.11
N GLN A 113 -7.28 1.74 -9.20
CA GLN A 113 -8.03 0.68 -8.55
C GLN A 113 -9.15 1.22 -7.65
N ILE A 114 -8.90 2.32 -6.93
CA ILE A 114 -9.92 3.05 -6.17
C ILE A 114 -11.03 3.57 -7.10
N ARG A 115 -10.68 4.12 -8.27
CA ARG A 115 -11.67 4.57 -9.27
C ARG A 115 -12.50 3.43 -9.82
N ARG A 116 -11.87 2.30 -10.11
CA ARG A 116 -12.57 1.09 -10.55
C ARG A 116 -13.54 0.58 -9.49
N TYR A 117 -13.15 0.61 -8.21
CA TYR A 117 -14.06 0.31 -7.11
C TYR A 117 -15.27 1.26 -7.09
N LYS A 118 -15.03 2.57 -7.24
CA LYS A 118 -16.10 3.58 -7.34
C LYS A 118 -17.04 3.32 -8.51
N GLN A 119 -16.52 3.02 -9.69
CA GLN A 119 -17.31 2.67 -10.88
C GLN A 119 -18.19 1.43 -10.64
N CYS A 120 -17.66 0.43 -9.93
CA CYS A 120 -18.44 -0.75 -9.55
C CYS A 120 -19.61 -0.39 -8.63
N LEU A 121 -19.41 0.52 -7.66
CA LEU A 121 -20.49 0.99 -6.79
C LEU A 121 -21.57 1.77 -7.54
N LEU A 122 -21.21 2.44 -8.64
CA LEU A 122 -22.13 3.17 -9.51
C LEU A 122 -22.83 2.28 -10.54
N GLY A 123 -22.53 0.97 -10.57
CA GLY A 123 -23.09 0.04 -11.54
C GLY A 123 -22.47 0.12 -12.94
N GLU A 124 -21.33 0.78 -13.10
CA GLU A 124 -20.66 1.01 -14.39
C GLU A 124 -19.75 -0.17 -14.81
N GLY A 125 -19.72 -1.25 -14.04
CA GLY A 125 -18.96 -2.46 -14.36
C GLY A 125 -18.63 -3.31 -13.13
N ALA A 126 -18.15 -4.53 -13.34
CA ALA A 126 -17.74 -5.41 -12.25
C ALA A 126 -16.33 -5.05 -11.72
N TYR A 127 -16.16 -5.02 -10.41
CA TYR A 127 -14.85 -4.87 -9.80
C TYR A 127 -13.94 -6.05 -10.15
N ARG A 128 -12.76 -5.74 -10.68
CA ARG A 128 -11.68 -6.72 -10.91
C ARG A 128 -10.44 -6.29 -10.15
N ALA A 129 -10.01 -7.15 -9.24
CA ALA A 129 -8.81 -6.93 -8.43
C ALA A 129 -7.57 -6.73 -9.31
N PHE A 130 -6.68 -5.87 -8.85
CA PHE A 130 -5.38 -5.60 -9.43
C PHE A 130 -4.60 -6.92 -9.52
N ARG A 131 -4.10 -7.20 -10.73
CA ARG A 131 -3.18 -8.31 -10.98
C ARG A 131 -1.94 -7.73 -11.63
N ARG A 132 -0.81 -7.94 -10.97
CA ARG A 132 0.48 -7.64 -11.58
C ARG A 132 0.73 -8.67 -12.68
N VAL A 133 0.71 -8.23 -13.92
CA VAL A 133 1.16 -9.04 -15.06
C VAL A 133 2.69 -9.08 -14.99
N THR A 134 3.24 -10.25 -14.65
CA THR A 134 4.68 -10.55 -14.72
C THR A 134 5.06 -11.04 -16.10
#